data_AF-A0A0M8RPL8-F1
#
_entry.id   AF-A0A0M8RPL8-F1
#
_cell.length_a   1.000
_cell.length_b   1.000
_cell.length_c   1.000
_cell.angle_alpha   90.00
_cell.angle_beta   90.00
_cell.angle_gamma   90.00
#
_symmetry.space_group_name_H-M   'P 1'
#
loop_
_entity.id
_entity.type
_entity.pdbx_description
1 polymer ?
#
loop_
_entity_poly.entity_id
_entity_poly.type
_entity_poly.pdbx_seq_one_letter_code
_entity_poly.pdbx_strand_id
1 'polypeptide(L)'
;MGRRPIDNKITGPAGSFGFQFVAGEGADAGAWRYHCQVQSHSDMGLAGLLLIAKPDGTVPGHDGHGGHGADHGHGGAFPRPPAQ
;
A
#
# COMPACT_ATOMS: atom_id res chain seq x y z
N MET A 1 -28.60 6.03 9.20
CA MET A 1 -27.38 6.81 8.89
C MET A 1 -26.24 5.84 8.64
N GLY A 2 -25.94 5.53 7.38
CA GLY A 2 -24.78 4.70 7.03
C GLY A 2 -23.49 5.53 7.10
N ARG A 3 -22.39 4.92 7.55
CA ARG A 3 -21.06 5.56 7.55
C ARG A 3 -20.68 5.88 6.10
N ARG A 4 -20.16 7.08 5.83
CA ARG A 4 -19.69 7.45 4.48
C ARG A 4 -18.58 6.47 4.07
N PRO A 5 -18.59 5.93 2.84
CA PRO A 5 -17.45 5.20 2.30
C PRO A 5 -16.20 6.08 2.34
N ILE A 6 -15.08 5.51 2.79
CA ILE A 6 -13.78 6.15 2.86
C ILE A 6 -12.70 5.17 2.43
N ASP A 7 -11.65 5.67 1.81
CA ASP A 7 -10.44 4.93 1.42
C ASP A 7 -9.23 5.26 2.31
N ASN A 8 -9.33 6.34 3.10
CA ASN A 8 -8.29 6.80 4.02
C ASN A 8 -8.86 7.11 5.41
N LYS A 9 -8.07 6.82 6.44
CA LYS A 9 -8.44 7.08 7.84
C LYS A 9 -7.24 7.49 8.66
N ILE A 10 -7.30 8.69 9.26
CA ILE A 10 -6.35 9.10 10.29
C ILE A 10 -6.55 8.22 11.53
N THR A 11 -5.44 7.72 12.07
CA THR A 11 -5.36 6.97 13.33
C THR A 11 -4.24 7.51 14.21
N GLY A 12 -4.44 7.50 15.52
CA GLY A 12 -3.42 7.86 16.52
C GLY A 12 -3.13 6.70 17.47
N PRO A 13 -2.32 6.93 18.52
CA PRO A 13 -2.04 5.94 19.55
C PRO A 13 -3.32 5.32 20.11
N ALA A 14 -3.33 3.99 20.25
CA ALA A 14 -4.48 3.18 20.67
C ALA A 14 -5.73 3.24 19.77
N GLY A 15 -5.65 3.84 18.58
CA GLY A 15 -6.75 3.84 17.60
C GLY A 15 -6.91 2.46 16.95
N SER A 16 -8.13 1.90 17.00
CA SER A 16 -8.46 0.63 16.33
C SER A 16 -9.74 0.76 15.51
N PHE A 17 -9.79 0.05 14.39
CA PHE A 17 -10.97 -0.15 13.57
C PHE A 17 -10.77 -1.40 12.69
N GLY A 18 -11.85 -1.88 12.08
CA GLY A 18 -11.80 -2.94 11.09
C GLY A 18 -12.81 -2.68 9.97
N PHE A 19 -12.58 -3.31 8.82
CA PHE A 19 -13.47 -3.29 7.68
C PHE A 19 -13.35 -4.60 6.91
N GLN A 20 -14.30 -4.83 6.01
CA GLN A 20 -14.27 -5.90 5.02
C GLN A 20 -14.44 -5.25 3.64
N PHE A 21 -13.92 -5.90 2.61
CA PHE A 21 -14.09 -5.49 1.22
C PHE A 21 -14.13 -6.73 0.34
N VAL A 22 -14.69 -6.61 -0.86
CA VAL A 22 -14.65 -7.66 -1.87
C VAL A 22 -13.40 -7.43 -2.74
N ALA A 23 -12.50 -8.42 -2.76
CA ALA A 23 -11.26 -8.33 -3.53
C ALA A 23 -11.55 -8.20 -5.04
N GLY A 24 -11.02 -7.14 -5.66
CA GLY A 24 -11.28 -6.86 -7.07
C GLY A 24 -12.65 -6.25 -7.37
N GLU A 25 -13.47 -5.88 -6.39
CA GLU A 25 -14.73 -5.18 -6.70
C GLU A 25 -14.43 -3.74 -7.18
N GLY A 26 -14.96 -3.39 -8.36
CA GLY A 26 -14.76 -2.08 -8.97
C GLY A 26 -13.37 -1.84 -9.58
N ALA A 27 -12.51 -2.86 -9.61
CA ALA A 27 -11.18 -2.85 -10.23
C ALA A 27 -10.81 -4.29 -10.68
N ASP A 28 -9.58 -4.53 -11.14
CA ASP A 28 -9.13 -5.87 -11.55
C ASP A 28 -8.07 -6.45 -10.60
N ALA A 29 -7.75 -7.72 -10.78
CA ALA A 29 -6.59 -8.36 -10.14
C ALA A 29 -5.30 -7.54 -10.38
N GLY A 30 -4.43 -7.48 -9.37
CA GLY A 30 -3.17 -6.73 -9.43
C GLY A 30 -2.53 -6.50 -8.07
N ALA A 31 -1.40 -5.78 -8.07
CA ALA A 31 -0.70 -5.37 -6.87
C ALA A 31 -1.21 -4.00 -6.38
N TRP A 32 -2.11 -4.01 -5.40
CA TRP A 32 -2.76 -2.79 -4.89
C TRP A 32 -1.96 -2.22 -3.73
N ARG A 33 -1.68 -0.91 -3.75
CA ARG A 33 -0.87 -0.27 -2.72
C ARG A 33 -1.71 0.06 -1.49
N TYR A 34 -1.17 -0.19 -0.31
CA TYR A 34 -1.61 0.41 0.94
C TYR A 34 -0.40 1.04 1.62
N HIS A 35 -0.56 2.25 2.17
CA HIS A 35 0.54 2.94 2.84
C HIS A 35 0.00 4.01 3.78
N CYS A 36 0.86 4.52 4.67
CA CYS A 36 0.55 5.76 5.36
C CYS A 36 0.51 6.91 4.33
N GLN A 37 -0.56 7.72 4.33
CA GLN A 37 -0.67 8.84 3.40
C GLN A 37 0.24 10.03 3.78
N VAL A 38 0.88 10.01 4.95
CA VAL A 38 1.92 11.00 5.28
C VAL A 38 3.15 10.72 4.41
N GLN A 39 3.52 11.66 3.54
CA GLN A 39 4.57 11.48 2.54
C GLN A 39 5.88 10.92 3.09
N SER A 40 6.41 11.52 4.16
CA SER A 40 7.67 11.05 4.75
C SER A 40 7.57 9.63 5.29
N HIS A 41 6.39 9.21 5.75
CA HIS A 41 6.19 7.86 6.26
C HIS A 41 6.19 6.83 5.14
N SER A 42 5.53 7.10 4.01
CA SER A 42 5.58 6.22 2.84
C SER A 42 6.98 6.17 2.22
N ASP A 43 7.65 7.32 2.12
CA ASP A 43 9.01 7.41 1.56
C ASP A 43 10.04 6.67 2.44
N MET A 44 9.79 6.56 3.74
CA MET A 44 10.59 5.78 4.70
C MET A 44 10.12 4.32 4.85
N GLY A 45 9.16 3.86 4.04
CA GLY A 45 8.81 2.45 3.94
C GLY A 45 7.56 1.98 4.70
N LEU A 46 6.73 2.87 5.25
CA LEU A 46 5.39 2.50 5.75
C LEU A 46 4.41 2.30 4.59
N ALA A 47 4.70 1.32 3.76
CA ALA A 47 3.96 0.93 2.57
C ALA A 47 3.97 -0.59 2.41
N GLY A 48 2.96 -1.12 1.72
CA GLY A 48 2.87 -2.53 1.37
C GLY A 48 1.95 -2.74 0.16
N LEU A 49 1.93 -3.99 -0.31
CA LEU A 49 1.08 -4.42 -1.41
C LEU A 49 0.06 -5.43 -0.91
N LEU A 50 -1.19 -5.20 -1.28
CA LEU A 50 -2.27 -6.16 -1.23
C LEU A 50 -2.35 -6.80 -2.62
N LEU A 51 -1.87 -8.03 -2.73
CA LEU A 51 -1.84 -8.76 -4.00
C LEU A 51 -3.20 -9.44 -4.23
N ILE A 52 -3.97 -8.92 -5.18
CA ILE A 52 -5.23 -9.52 -5.61
C ILE A 52 -4.94 -10.41 -6.81
N ALA A 53 -4.96 -11.73 -6.59
CA ALA A 53 -4.72 -12.70 -7.64
C ALA A 53 -5.96 -12.95 -8.50
N LYS A 54 -5.72 -13.34 -9.75
CA LYS A 54 -6.71 -14.02 -10.58
C LYS A 54 -7.01 -15.41 -10.04
N PRO A 55 -8.09 -16.08 -10.50
CA PRO A 55 -8.37 -17.47 -10.13
C PRO A 55 -7.24 -18.46 -10.44
N ASP A 56 -6.39 -18.17 -11.42
CA ASP A 56 -5.21 -18.98 -11.78
C ASP A 56 -3.99 -18.72 -10.86
N GLY A 57 -4.12 -17.87 -9.86
CA GLY A 57 -3.07 -17.51 -8.91
C GLY A 57 -2.10 -16.42 -9.41
N THR A 58 -2.22 -15.96 -10.65
CA THR A 58 -1.36 -14.90 -11.19
C THR A 58 -1.79 -13.51 -10.70
N VAL A 59 -0.83 -12.61 -10.50
CA VAL A 59 -1.08 -11.21 -10.16
C VAL A 59 -0.55 -10.36 -11.32
N PRO A 60 -1.42 -9.73 -12.13
CA PRO A 60 -1.00 -8.89 -13.24
C PRO A 60 -0.04 -7.78 -12.79
N GLY A 61 1.07 -7.61 -13.52
CA GLY A 61 2.06 -6.59 -13.23
C GLY A 61 2.92 -6.86 -11.97
N HIS A 62 2.87 -8.07 -11.42
CA HIS A 62 3.72 -8.50 -10.31
C HIS A 62 4.32 -9.87 -10.61
N ASP A 63 5.55 -9.87 -11.11
CA ASP A 63 6.42 -11.03 -11.23
C ASP A 63 6.96 -11.35 -9.84
N GLY A 64 6.61 -12.53 -9.30
CA GLY A 64 6.87 -12.95 -7.92
C GLY A 64 8.35 -13.15 -7.56
N HIS A 65 9.18 -12.12 -7.71
CA HIS A 65 10.51 -12.05 -7.15
C HIS A 65 10.38 -12.01 -5.62
N GLY A 66 10.64 -13.17 -5.01
CA GLY A 66 10.63 -13.36 -3.57
C GLY A 66 11.44 -12.30 -2.84
N GLY A 67 10.89 -11.82 -1.72
CA GLY A 67 11.59 -10.90 -0.84
C GLY A 67 12.90 -11.49 -0.32
N HIS A 68 14.02 -10.97 -0.82
CA HIS A 68 15.34 -10.93 -0.20
C HIS A 68 16.04 -9.67 -0.77
N GLY A 69 16.69 -8.79 -0.02
CA GLY A 69 17.06 -8.80 1.37
C GLY A 69 17.39 -7.40 1.88
N ALA A 70 17.71 -7.33 3.16
CA ALA A 70 18.48 -6.23 3.70
C ALA A 70 19.81 -6.17 2.95
N ASP A 71 20.01 -5.11 2.17
CA ASP A 71 21.29 -4.70 1.62
C ASP A 71 21.54 -3.27 2.10
N HIS A 72 22.62 -3.12 2.86
CA HIS A 72 23.10 -1.83 3.33
C HIS A 72 23.87 -1.13 2.20
N GLY A 73 23.33 0.01 1.74
CA GLY A 73 24.14 1.16 1.35
C GLY A 73 24.29 1.39 -0.15
N HIS A 74 23.58 2.40 -0.67
CA HIS A 74 24.17 3.70 -0.97
C HIS A 74 23.06 4.72 -1.26
N GLY A 75 23.29 5.96 -0.83
CA GLY A 75 22.31 7.04 -0.88
C GLY A 75 21.75 7.29 -2.28
N GLY A 76 20.44 7.25 -2.38
CA GLY A 76 19.66 7.79 -3.48
C GLY A 76 18.52 8.57 -2.89
N ALA A 77 18.79 9.80 -2.43
CA ALA A 77 17.72 10.73 -2.13
C ALA A 77 16.93 10.96 -3.42
N PHE A 78 15.69 10.48 -3.47
CA PHE A 78 14.73 11.05 -4.41
C PHE A 78 14.73 12.56 -4.14
N PRO A 79 15.07 13.42 -5.11
CA PRO A 79 15.03 14.85 -4.89
C PRO A 79 13.60 15.19 -4.49
N ARG A 80 13.44 15.67 -3.25
CA ARG A 80 12.16 16.16 -2.75
C ARG A 80 11.70 17.23 -3.74
N PRO A 81 10.52 17.11 -4.38
CA PRO A 81 9.95 18.28 -5.04
C PRO A 81 9.84 19.40 -4.00
N PRO A 82 10.05 20.68 -4.39
CA PRO A 82 9.91 21.79 -3.46
C PRO A 82 8.53 21.70 -2.80
N ALA A 83 8.53 21.85 -1.48
CA ALA A 83 7.30 21.92 -0.70
C ALA A 83 6.43 23.05 -1.28
N GLN A 84 5.16 22.74 -1.59
CA GLN A 84 4.12 23.76 -1.71
C GLN A 84 3.73 24.21 -0.30
#